data_AF-A0A645HF12-F1
#
_entry.id   AF-A0A645HF12-F1
#
_cell.length_a   1.000
_cell.length_b   1.000
_cell.length_c   1.000
_cell.angle_alpha   90.00
_cell.angle_beta   90.00
_cell.angle_gamma   90.00
#
_symmetry.space_group_name_H-M   'P 1'
#
loop_
_entity.id
_entity.type
_entity.pdbx_description
1 polymer ?
#
loop_
_entity_poly.entity_id
_entity_poly.type
_entity_poly.pdbx_seq_one_letter_code
_entity_poly.pdbx_strand_id
1 'polypeptide(L)'
;MLGYGYGWKKLAWAINDGGYAERWKATDSGKSAYFLGEETAASYGKVNPHNYFLQVAFEIGIPGLLLVLAFWLAVFWQGLKGVVRGPLEHQRLRVVILTTLLAYLLSNFANGFWVGGLANMACALVGILIGLTLTEQSAAAGESK
;
A
#
# COMPACT_ATOMS: atom_id res chain seq x y z
N MET A 1 -12.70 12.31 4.78
CA MET A 1 -11.76 13.01 3.87
C MET A 1 -11.65 12.24 2.57
N LEU A 2 -11.86 12.91 1.43
CA LEU A 2 -11.87 12.31 0.08
C LEU A 2 -10.49 12.32 -0.62
N GLY A 3 -9.44 12.74 0.09
CA GLY A 3 -8.08 12.87 -0.45
C GLY A 3 -7.82 14.23 -1.12
N TYR A 4 -6.57 14.47 -1.51
CA TYR A 4 -6.05 15.70 -2.10
C TYR A 4 -5.61 15.52 -3.56
N GLY A 5 -5.85 14.33 -4.12
CA GLY A 5 -5.48 13.97 -5.49
C GLY A 5 -4.06 13.42 -5.61
N TYR A 6 -3.78 12.80 -6.76
CA TYR A 6 -2.54 12.09 -7.02
C TYR A 6 -1.29 12.98 -6.89
N GLY A 7 -0.25 12.42 -6.29
CA GLY A 7 1.07 13.01 -6.17
C GLY A 7 1.37 13.57 -4.78
N TRP A 8 2.20 12.85 -4.03
CA TRP A 8 2.72 13.26 -2.72
C TRP A 8 3.32 14.67 -2.68
N LYS A 9 3.82 15.21 -3.79
CA LYS A 9 4.39 16.57 -3.86
C LYS A 9 3.38 17.66 -3.43
N LYS A 10 2.07 17.40 -3.61
CA LYS A 10 0.97 18.28 -3.19
C LYS A 10 0.77 18.33 -1.68
N LEU A 11 1.42 17.44 -0.93
CA LEU A 11 1.35 17.43 0.53
C LEU A 11 1.80 18.77 1.12
N ALA A 12 2.77 19.43 0.50
CA ALA A 12 3.19 20.78 0.90
C ALA A 12 2.05 21.80 0.84
N TRP A 13 1.24 21.79 -0.23
CA TRP A 13 0.08 22.67 -0.35
C TRP A 13 -0.97 22.35 0.70
N ALA A 14 -1.29 21.07 0.89
CA ALA A 14 -2.25 20.68 1.93
C ALA A 14 -1.81 21.09 3.34
N ILE A 15 -0.50 21.03 3.64
CA ILE A 15 0.06 21.45 4.93
C ILE A 15 -0.01 22.97 5.10
N ASN A 16 0.36 23.74 4.07
CA ASN A 16 0.37 25.20 4.14
C ASN A 16 -1.07 25.77 4.10
N ASP A 17 -1.84 25.41 3.07
CA ASP A 17 -3.18 25.96 2.82
C ASP A 17 -4.19 25.50 3.88
N GLY A 18 -3.95 24.34 4.49
CA GLY A 18 -4.75 23.83 5.61
C GLY A 18 -4.42 24.44 6.97
N GLY A 19 -3.44 25.36 7.05
CA GLY A 19 -3.00 25.99 8.30
C GLY A 19 -2.25 25.03 9.25
N TYR A 20 -1.87 23.85 8.79
CA TYR A 20 -1.19 22.85 9.61
C TYR A 20 0.23 23.27 9.95
N ALA A 21 0.93 23.95 9.02
CA ALA A 21 2.28 24.47 9.27
C ALA A 21 2.33 25.41 10.49
N GLU A 22 1.42 26.38 10.55
CA GLU A 22 1.33 27.33 11.65
C GLU A 22 0.91 26.65 12.96
N ARG A 23 -0.09 25.75 12.89
CA ARG A 23 -0.55 25.00 14.04
C ARG A 23 0.55 24.12 14.64
N TRP A 24 1.29 23.37 13.82
CA TRP A 24 2.35 22.49 14.31
C TRP A 24 3.51 23.27 14.93
N LYS A 25 3.88 24.44 14.38
CA LYS A 25 4.86 25.31 15.05
C LYS A 25 4.41 25.73 16.45
N ALA A 26 3.11 25.98 16.63
CA ALA A 26 2.57 26.42 17.92
C ALA A 26 2.36 25.26 18.91
N THR A 27 2.08 24.04 18.44
CA THR A 27 1.59 22.95 19.30
C THR A 27 2.39 21.65 19.25
N ASP A 28 3.24 21.43 18.25
CA ASP A 28 3.92 20.15 18.01
C ASP A 28 5.26 20.34 17.28
N SER A 29 6.31 20.62 18.06
CA SER A 29 7.67 20.85 17.55
C SER A 29 8.27 19.64 16.83
N GLY A 30 7.82 18.42 17.13
CA GLY A 30 8.25 17.21 16.44
C GLY A 30 7.73 17.16 15.00
N LYS A 31 6.45 17.48 14.79
CA LYS A 31 5.87 17.56 13.44
C LYS A 31 6.39 18.74 12.64
N SER A 32 6.62 19.89 13.28
CA SER A 32 7.22 21.04 12.59
C SER A 32 8.64 20.70 12.11
N ALA A 33 9.48 20.11 12.97
CA ALA A 33 10.83 19.70 12.59
C ALA A 33 10.82 18.65 11.45
N TYR A 34 9.89 17.70 11.49
CA TYR A 34 9.82 16.63 10.49
C TYR A 34 9.33 17.11 9.11
N PHE A 35 8.29 17.96 9.05
CA PHE A 35 7.67 18.37 7.78
C PHE A 35 8.14 19.73 7.26
N LEU A 36 8.66 20.62 8.12
CA LEU A 36 9.11 21.97 7.77
C LEU A 36 10.63 22.13 7.91
N GLY A 37 11.30 21.35 8.76
CA GLY A 37 12.72 21.51 9.05
C GLY A 37 13.01 22.87 9.70
N GLU A 38 14.00 23.60 9.16
CA GLU A 38 14.29 24.99 9.55
C GLU A 38 13.41 26.00 8.77
N GLU A 39 12.65 25.56 7.76
CA GLU A 39 11.86 26.45 6.94
C GLU A 39 10.52 26.83 7.60
N THR A 40 9.98 27.99 7.21
CA THR A 40 8.71 28.49 7.75
C THR A 40 7.48 27.85 7.08
N ALA A 41 7.64 27.19 5.94
CA ALA A 41 6.54 26.56 5.20
C ALA A 41 6.99 25.22 4.63
N ALA A 42 6.01 24.34 4.38
CA ALA A 42 6.26 23.07 3.73
C ALA A 42 6.64 23.32 2.26
N SER A 43 7.77 22.76 1.80
CA SER A 43 8.24 22.94 0.43
C SER A 43 7.71 21.87 -0.51
N TYR A 44 7.17 22.28 -1.66
CA TYR A 44 6.72 21.38 -2.72
C TYR A 44 7.83 20.40 -3.13
N GLY A 45 7.51 19.10 -3.17
CA GLY A 45 8.45 18.05 -3.57
C GLY A 45 9.58 17.73 -2.58
N LYS A 46 9.68 18.41 -1.42
CA LYS A 46 10.57 18.01 -0.32
C LYS A 46 9.88 17.20 0.77
N VAL A 47 8.55 17.31 0.85
CA VAL A 47 7.73 16.70 1.90
C VAL A 47 7.18 15.36 1.41
N ASN A 48 7.81 14.25 1.82
CA ASN A 48 7.42 12.90 1.42
C ASN A 48 6.79 12.13 2.60
N PRO A 49 5.55 11.64 2.48
CA PRO A 49 5.06 10.62 3.39
C PRO A 49 5.83 9.33 3.12
N HIS A 50 6.88 9.08 3.90
CA HIS A 50 7.66 7.83 3.93
C HIS A 50 6.83 6.62 4.42
N ASN A 51 5.54 6.60 4.12
CA ASN A 51 4.59 5.57 4.49
C ASN A 51 3.52 5.50 3.40
N TYR A 52 3.45 4.35 2.74
CA TYR A 52 2.52 4.12 1.64
C TYR A 52 1.06 4.36 2.04
N PHE A 53 0.63 3.89 3.21
CA PHE A 53 -0.75 4.02 3.66
C PHE A 53 -1.11 5.47 3.93
N LEU A 54 -0.17 6.25 4.48
CA LEU A 54 -0.34 7.68 4.65
C LEU A 54 -0.43 8.39 3.30
N GLN A 55 0.40 7.99 2.34
CA GLN A 55 0.31 8.51 0.96
C GLN A 55 -1.04 8.19 0.33
N VAL A 56 -1.55 6.96 0.45
CA VAL A 56 -2.87 6.56 -0.06
C VAL A 56 -3.99 7.37 0.61
N ALA A 57 -3.96 7.48 1.94
CA ALA A 57 -4.94 8.26 2.69
C ALA A 57 -4.92 9.74 2.27
N PHE A 58 -3.73 10.27 1.97
CA PHE A 58 -3.57 11.62 1.45
C PHE A 58 -4.10 11.76 0.02
N GLU A 59 -3.70 10.90 -0.90
CA GLU A 59 -3.99 11.05 -2.33
C GLU A 59 -5.45 10.74 -2.66
N ILE A 60 -5.99 9.65 -2.10
CA ILE A 60 -7.33 9.12 -2.45
C ILE A 60 -8.26 8.98 -1.24
N GLY A 61 -7.84 9.48 -0.07
CA GLY A 61 -8.69 9.54 1.12
C GLY A 61 -8.81 8.23 1.89
N ILE A 62 -9.58 8.30 2.98
CA ILE A 62 -9.89 7.14 3.82
C ILE A 62 -10.62 6.03 3.04
N PRO A 63 -11.59 6.32 2.15
CA PRO A 63 -12.23 5.27 1.35
C PRO A 63 -11.23 4.50 0.48
N GLY A 64 -10.30 5.21 -0.17
CA GLY A 64 -9.25 4.58 -0.96
C GLY A 64 -8.29 3.73 -0.12
N LEU A 65 -7.91 4.22 1.07
CA LEU A 65 -7.13 3.43 2.02
C LEU A 65 -7.84 2.13 2.42
N LEU A 66 -9.13 2.18 2.72
CA LEU A 66 -9.91 1.00 3.07
C LEU A 66 -9.95 -0.02 1.93
N LEU A 67 -10.09 0.44 0.68
CA LEU A 67 -10.04 -0.44 -0.49
C LEU A 67 -8.66 -1.08 -0.67
N VAL A 68 -7.57 -0.33 -0.45
CA VAL A 68 -6.21 -0.87 -0.49
C VAL A 68 -5.98 -1.91 0.60
N LEU A 69 -6.48 -1.68 1.81
CA LEU A 69 -6.41 -2.65 2.91
C LEU A 69 -7.23 -3.90 2.61
N ALA A 70 -8.44 -3.73 2.06
CA ALA A 70 -9.29 -4.84 1.64
C ALA A 70 -8.64 -5.65 0.51
N PHE A 71 -7.98 -5.01 -0.45
CA PHE A 71 -7.21 -5.65 -1.50
C PHE A 71 -6.09 -6.52 -0.90
N TRP A 72 -5.26 -5.96 -0.03
CA TRP A 72 -4.18 -6.72 0.61
C TRP A 72 -4.71 -7.89 1.44
N LEU A 73 -5.77 -7.66 2.22
CA LEU A 73 -6.43 -8.71 2.98
C LEU A 73 -6.92 -9.84 2.07
N ALA A 74 -7.57 -9.51 0.95
CA ALA A 74 -8.05 -10.49 -0.01
C ALA A 74 -6.91 -11.31 -0.63
N VAL A 75 -5.80 -10.67 -1.01
CA VAL A 75 -4.61 -11.35 -1.56
C VAL A 75 -4.03 -12.33 -0.55
N PHE A 76 -3.78 -11.88 0.69
CA PHE A 76 -3.23 -12.75 1.73
C PHE A 76 -4.20 -13.86 2.11
N TRP A 77 -5.49 -13.56 2.22
CA TRP A 77 -6.51 -14.54 2.53
C TRP A 77 -6.60 -15.65 1.48
N GLN A 78 -6.66 -15.29 0.20
CA GLN A 78 -6.68 -16.27 -0.89
C GLN A 78 -5.38 -17.08 -0.95
N GLY A 79 -4.24 -16.43 -0.77
CA GLY A 79 -2.95 -17.12 -0.74
C GLY A 79 -2.87 -18.13 0.39
N LEU A 80 -3.19 -17.74 1.63
CA LEU A 80 -3.18 -18.63 2.81
C LEU A 80 -4.16 -19.79 2.62
N LYS A 81 -5.37 -19.50 2.12
CA LYS A 81 -6.37 -20.54 1.83
C LYS A 81 -5.81 -21.58 0.86
N GLY A 82 -5.12 -21.14 -0.20
CA GLY A 82 -4.50 -22.05 -1.16
C GLY A 82 -3.26 -22.77 -0.63
N VAL A 83 -2.54 -22.21 0.35
CA VAL A 83 -1.47 -22.95 1.05
C VAL A 83 -2.07 -24.08 1.89
N VAL A 84 -3.17 -23.82 2.61
CA VAL A 84 -3.77 -24.78 3.54
C VAL A 84 -4.60 -25.85 2.81
N ARG A 85 -5.30 -25.48 1.74
CA ARG A 85 -6.29 -26.35 1.07
C ARG A 85 -5.98 -26.64 -0.39
N GLY A 86 -4.97 -26.00 -0.97
CA GLY A 86 -4.62 -26.17 -2.38
C GLY A 86 -3.68 -27.35 -2.62
N PRO A 87 -3.46 -27.70 -3.90
CA PRO A 87 -2.57 -28.78 -4.33
C PRO A 87 -1.14 -28.60 -3.83
N LEU A 88 -0.52 -29.71 -3.38
CA LEU A 88 0.85 -29.73 -2.87
C LEU A 88 1.88 -29.15 -3.86
N GLU A 89 1.64 -29.33 -5.17
CA GLU A 89 2.50 -28.82 -6.24
C GLU A 89 2.64 -27.29 -6.23
N HIS A 90 1.60 -26.55 -5.84
CA HIS A 90 1.60 -25.09 -5.85
C HIS A 90 1.92 -24.47 -4.48
N GLN A 91 1.92 -25.25 -3.41
CA GLN A 91 2.10 -24.73 -2.04
C GLN A 91 3.42 -23.98 -1.88
N ARG A 92 4.54 -24.53 -2.39
CA ARG A 92 5.86 -23.89 -2.29
C ARG A 92 5.89 -22.53 -2.97
N LEU A 93 5.35 -22.46 -4.19
CA LEU A 93 5.26 -21.21 -4.95
C LEU A 93 4.38 -20.18 -4.22
N ARG A 94 3.24 -20.60 -3.69
CA ARG A 94 2.35 -19.73 -2.89
C ARG A 94 3.06 -19.16 -1.67
N VAL A 95 3.82 -19.96 -0.93
CA VAL A 95 4.59 -19.49 0.24
C VAL A 95 5.64 -18.45 -0.18
N VAL A 96 6.37 -18.68 -1.28
CA VAL A 96 7.35 -17.72 -1.80
C VAL A 96 6.68 -16.40 -2.21
N ILE A 97 5.55 -16.47 -2.93
CA ILE A 97 4.80 -15.28 -3.33
C ILE A 97 4.32 -14.50 -2.10
N LEU A 98 3.70 -15.19 -1.13
CA LEU A 98 3.16 -14.55 0.07
C LEU A 98 4.23 -13.90 0.95
N THR A 99 5.35 -14.58 1.16
CA THR A 99 6.47 -14.03 1.95
C THR A 99 7.10 -12.84 1.24
N THR A 100 7.24 -12.89 -0.08
CA THR A 100 7.74 -11.76 -0.90
C THR A 100 6.79 -10.56 -0.82
N LEU A 101 5.48 -10.78 -0.99
CA LEU A 101 4.47 -9.73 -0.89
C LEU A 101 4.37 -9.15 0.51
N LEU A 102 4.56 -9.97 1.56
CA LEU A 102 4.59 -9.50 2.94
C LEU A 102 5.80 -8.61 3.20
N ALA A 103 7.00 -9.03 2.76
CA ALA A 103 8.21 -8.22 2.87
C ALA A 103 8.06 -6.88 2.14
N TYR A 104 7.45 -6.89 0.94
CA TYR A 104 7.14 -5.68 0.20
C TYR A 104 6.13 -4.78 0.94
N LEU A 105 5.07 -5.34 1.50
CA LEU A 105 4.07 -4.58 2.28
C LEU A 105 4.69 -3.92 3.51
N LEU A 106 5.50 -4.67 4.27
CA LEU A 106 6.21 -4.16 5.44
C LEU A 106 7.21 -3.05 5.07
N SER A 107 7.93 -3.22 3.95
CA SER A 107 8.83 -2.19 3.42
C SER A 107 8.08 -0.90 3.05
N ASN A 108 6.85 -1.03 2.56
CA ASN A 108 5.99 0.10 2.20
C ASN A 108 5.45 0.87 3.43
N PHE A 109 5.42 0.25 4.61
CA PHE A 109 5.11 0.95 5.86
C PHE A 109 6.20 1.99 6.21
N ALA A 110 7.45 1.72 5.81
CA ALA A 110 8.60 2.57 6.12
C ALA A 110 9.08 3.44 4.95
N ASN A 111 8.66 3.19 3.69
CA ASN A 111 9.25 3.90 2.56
C ASN A 111 8.39 4.17 1.30
N GLY A 112 7.08 3.91 1.29
CA GLY A 112 6.22 4.39 0.18
C GLY A 112 6.62 3.94 -1.24
N PHE A 113 7.20 2.74 -1.40
CA PHE A 113 7.73 2.20 -2.67
C PHE A 113 6.68 1.81 -3.73
N TRP A 114 5.45 2.32 -3.64
CA TRP A 114 4.32 1.90 -4.47
C TRP A 114 4.37 2.38 -5.93
N VAL A 115 5.45 3.05 -6.34
CA VAL A 115 5.62 3.55 -7.71
C VAL A 115 6.88 2.95 -8.33
N GLY A 116 6.77 2.43 -9.55
CA GLY A 116 7.90 1.91 -10.33
C GLY A 116 8.00 0.38 -10.36
N GLY A 117 9.20 -0.14 -10.63
CA GLY A 117 9.41 -1.56 -10.95
C GLY A 117 8.99 -2.53 -9.84
N LEU A 118 9.16 -2.17 -8.56
CA LEU A 118 8.78 -3.03 -7.43
C LEU A 118 7.25 -3.20 -7.33
N ALA A 119 6.49 -2.13 -7.58
CA ALA A 119 5.03 -2.18 -7.61
C ALA A 119 4.52 -3.06 -8.76
N ASN A 120 5.11 -2.93 -9.95
CA ASN A 120 4.78 -3.78 -11.09
C ASN A 120 5.05 -5.26 -10.80
N MET A 121 6.18 -5.57 -10.14
CA MET A 121 6.51 -6.93 -9.73
C MET A 121 5.53 -7.46 -8.69
N ALA A 122 5.14 -6.66 -7.70
CA ALA A 122 4.11 -7.05 -6.72
C ALA A 122 2.77 -7.35 -7.40
N CYS A 123 2.33 -6.52 -8.36
CA CYS A 123 1.13 -6.76 -9.15
C CYS A 123 1.22 -8.07 -9.97
N ALA A 124 2.37 -8.36 -10.57
CA ALA A 124 2.58 -9.61 -11.30
C ALA A 124 2.47 -10.84 -10.38
N LEU A 125 3.07 -10.78 -9.19
CA LEU A 125 2.98 -11.84 -8.19
C LEU A 125 1.54 -12.07 -7.70
N VAL A 126 0.76 -10.99 -7.52
CA VAL A 126 -0.67 -11.07 -7.22
C VAL A 126 -1.43 -11.73 -8.38
N GLY A 127 -1.14 -11.37 -9.63
CA GLY A 127 -1.75 -11.99 -10.82
C GLY A 127 -1.49 -13.49 -10.89
N ILE A 128 -0.27 -13.94 -10.60
CA ILE A 128 0.08 -15.37 -10.54
C ILE A 128 -0.76 -16.07 -9.46
N LEU A 129 -0.86 -15.49 -8.26
CA LEU A 129 -1.61 -16.07 -7.15
C LEU A 129 -3.12 -16.21 -7.45
N ILE A 130 -3.70 -15.20 -8.12
CA ILE A 130 -5.08 -15.25 -8.61
C ILE A 130 -5.23 -16.34 -9.67
N GLY A 131 -4.31 -16.40 -10.64
CA GLY A 131 -4.31 -17.42 -11.70
C GLY A 131 -4.33 -18.84 -11.14
N LEU A 132 -3.45 -19.14 -10.18
CA LEU A 132 -3.42 -20.44 -9.49
C LEU A 132 -4.77 -20.76 -8.83
N THR A 133 -5.38 -19.76 -8.19
CA THR A 133 -6.66 -19.92 -7.50
C THR A 133 -7.81 -20.20 -8.47
N LEU A 134 -7.83 -19.56 -9.64
CA LEU A 134 -8.83 -19.79 -10.68
C LEU A 134 -8.68 -21.16 -11.36
N THR A 135 -7.44 -21.59 -11.60
CA THR A 135 -7.16 -22.92 -12.16
C THR A 135 -7.66 -24.02 -11.24
N GLU A 136 -7.41 -23.91 -9.94
CA GLU A 136 -7.84 -24.89 -8.94
C GLU A 136 -9.37 -24.95 -8.79
N GLN A 137 -10.05 -23.80 -8.81
CA GLN A 137 -11.52 -23.76 -8.80
C GLN A 137 -12.12 -24.41 -10.05
N SER A 138 -11.50 -24.20 -11.22
CA SER A 138 -11.95 -24.79 -12.47
C SER A 138 -11.78 -26.32 -12.48
N ALA A 139 -10.66 -26.82 -11.95
CA ALA A 139 -10.43 -28.26 -11.81
C ALA A 139 -11.46 -28.92 -10.89
N ALA A 140 -11.71 -28.33 -9.71
CA ALA A 140 -12.69 -28.85 -8.75
C ALA A 140 -14.13 -28.85 -9.30
N ALA A 141 -14.50 -27.88 -10.14
CA ALA A 141 -15.81 -27.82 -10.79
C ALA A 141 -15.96 -28.86 -11.93
N GLY A 142 -14.87 -29.27 -12.57
CA GLY A 142 -14.86 -30.28 -13.61
C GLY A 142 -15.02 -31.71 -13.07
N GLU A 143 -14.49 -31.99 -11.88
CA GLU A 143 -14.61 -33.30 -11.21
C GLU A 143 -16.01 -33.57 -10.61
N SER A 144 -16.84 -32.55 -10.46
CA SER A 144 -18.20 -32.65 -9.89
C SER A 144 -19.30 -32.93 -10.93
N LYS A 145 -18.95 -33.13 -12.21
CA LYS A 145 -19.88 -33.49 -13.30
C LYS A 145 -19.68 -34.92 -13.73
#